data_AF-A0A5E7PVE2-F1
#
_entry.id   AF-A0A5E7PVE2-F1
#
_cell.length_a   1.000
_cell.length_b   1.000
_cell.length_c   1.000
_cell.angle_alpha   90.00
_cell.angle_beta   90.00
_cell.angle_gamma   90.00
#
_symmetry.space_group_name_H-M   'P 1'
#
loop_
_entity.id
_entity.type
_entity.pdbx_description
1 polymer ?
#
loop_
_entity_poly.entity_id
_entity_poly.type
_entity_poly.pdbx_seq_one_letter_code
_entity_poly.pdbx_strand_id
1 'polypeptide(L)'
;MKVRATVICEQDRHILLVRKPRCRWALPGGKVEPGETVTEAAQRELQEETGLESDDMLYLMEMETAGTRHHVYEASVVNLDEARPQNEIFDCIWFPLDAVHNLNTSDATLRIIRAFQRRL
;
A
#
# COMPACT_ATOMS: atom_id res chain seq x y z
N MET A 1 19.10 7.88 2.26
CA MET A 1 17.85 7.28 2.78
C MET A 1 16.82 7.30 1.67
N LYS A 2 16.12 6.18 1.43
CA LYS A 2 15.11 6.11 0.37
C LYS A 2 13.76 6.58 0.92
N VAL A 3 13.04 7.39 0.17
CA VAL A 3 11.67 7.84 0.53
C VAL A 3 10.68 7.09 -0.36
N ARG A 4 9.62 6.56 0.24
CA ARG A 4 8.53 5.86 -0.44
C ARG A 4 7.18 6.36 0.04
N ALA A 5 6.23 6.42 -0.89
CA ALA A 5 4.81 6.44 -0.56
C ALA A 5 4.35 4.99 -0.32
N THR A 6 3.41 4.80 0.60
CA THR A 6 2.82 3.48 0.87
C THR A 6 1.35 3.68 1.16
N VAL A 7 0.50 2.89 0.51
CA VAL A 7 -0.95 3.06 0.54
C VAL A 7 -1.60 1.90 1.26
N ILE A 8 -2.49 2.20 2.19
CA ILE A 8 -3.43 1.25 2.78
C ILE A 8 -4.79 1.55 2.14
N CYS A 9 -5.35 0.57 1.44
CA CYS A 9 -6.77 0.56 1.12
C CYS A 9 -7.39 -0.48 2.06
N GLU A 10 -8.36 -0.06 2.87
CA GLU A 10 -9.09 -0.94 3.78
C GLU A 10 -10.57 -0.90 3.43
N GLN A 11 -11.19 -2.07 3.40
CA GLN A 11 -12.63 -2.23 3.17
C GLN A 11 -13.09 -3.51 3.85
N ASP A 12 -14.15 -3.43 4.66
CA ASP A 12 -14.78 -4.59 5.31
C ASP A 12 -13.76 -5.51 6.02
N ARG A 13 -12.79 -4.92 6.72
CA ARG A 13 -11.66 -5.59 7.37
C ARG A 13 -10.75 -6.37 6.43
N HIS A 14 -10.67 -5.97 5.17
CA HIS A 14 -9.72 -6.49 4.18
C HIS A 14 -8.81 -5.36 3.73
N ILE A 15 -7.53 -5.70 3.51
CA ILE A 15 -6.55 -4.76 2.98
C ILE A 15 -6.10 -5.17 1.59
N LEU A 16 -5.90 -4.17 0.73
CA LEU A 16 -5.32 -4.40 -0.59
C LEU A 16 -3.82 -4.70 -0.48
N LEU A 17 -3.40 -5.78 -1.12
CA LEU A 17 -2.00 -6.17 -1.24
C LEU A 17 -1.66 -6.45 -2.69
N VAL A 18 -0.42 -6.13 -3.06
CA VAL A 18 0.14 -6.38 -4.39
C VAL A 18 1.40 -7.23 -4.28
N ARG A 19 1.74 -7.96 -5.34
CA ARG A 19 3.05 -8.61 -5.46
C ARG A 19 3.58 -8.61 -6.88
N LYS A 20 4.89 -8.49 -7.00
CA LYS A 20 5.64 -8.75 -8.24
C LYS A 20 5.89 -10.27 -8.41
N PRO A 21 6.25 -10.76 -9.61
CA PRO A 21 6.52 -12.18 -9.82
C PRO A 21 7.58 -12.72 -8.85
N ARG A 22 7.26 -13.80 -8.14
CA ARG A 22 8.14 -14.46 -7.15
C ARG A 22 8.59 -13.56 -5.99
N CYS A 23 7.88 -12.45 -5.73
CA CYS A 23 8.11 -11.60 -4.57
C CYS A 23 7.10 -11.86 -3.45
N ARG A 24 7.42 -11.39 -2.25
CA ARG A 24 6.50 -11.33 -1.11
C ARG A 24 5.39 -10.30 -1.36
N TRP A 25 4.26 -10.45 -0.68
CA TRP A 25 3.18 -9.47 -0.69
C TRP A 25 3.62 -8.17 -0.05
N ALA A 26 3.13 -7.05 -0.57
CA ALA A 26 3.37 -5.71 -0.06
C ALA A 26 2.10 -4.88 -0.12
N LEU A 27 2.08 -3.78 0.64
CA LEU A 27 1.12 -2.70 0.41
C LEU A 27 1.47 -2.00 -0.92
N PRO A 28 0.47 -1.50 -1.67
CA PRO A 28 0.73 -0.68 -2.85
C PRO A 28 1.62 0.52 -2.52
N GLY A 29 2.41 0.95 -3.50
CA GLY A 29 3.19 2.17 -3.40
C GLY A 29 4.66 2.02 -3.82
N GLY A 30 5.26 3.15 -4.15
CA GLY A 30 6.58 3.20 -4.76
C GLY A 30 7.47 4.32 -4.27
N LYS A 31 8.47 4.61 -5.09
CA LYS A 31 9.44 5.66 -4.81
C LYS A 31 8.84 7.00 -5.23
N VAL A 32 9.10 8.03 -4.44
CA VAL A 32 8.79 9.41 -4.84
C VAL A 32 9.75 9.84 -5.95
N GLU A 33 9.19 10.24 -7.09
CA GLU A 33 9.89 10.73 -8.27
C GLU A 33 10.25 12.22 -8.17
N PRO A 34 11.22 12.71 -8.97
CA PRO A 34 11.54 14.14 -8.97
C PRO A 34 10.36 14.98 -9.47
N GLY A 35 9.92 15.94 -8.66
CA GLY A 35 8.88 16.90 -9.03
C GLY A 35 7.48 16.54 -8.54
N GLU A 36 7.27 15.36 -7.95
CA GLU A 36 6.01 14.99 -7.28
C GLU A 36 6.13 15.09 -5.76
N THR A 37 5.02 15.39 -5.12
CA THR A 37 4.79 15.26 -3.68
C THR A 37 4.63 13.79 -3.30
N VAL A 38 4.76 13.48 -2.01
CA VAL A 38 4.60 12.10 -1.55
C VAL A 38 3.15 11.60 -1.68
N THR A 39 2.17 12.52 -1.63
CA THR A 39 0.76 12.20 -1.86
C THR A 39 0.50 11.90 -3.35
N GLU A 40 1.06 12.69 -4.26
CA GLU A 40 0.98 12.42 -5.71
C GLU A 40 1.61 11.06 -6.04
N ALA A 41 2.76 10.74 -5.45
CA ALA A 41 3.38 9.43 -5.57
C ALA A 41 2.47 8.29 -5.06
N ALA A 42 1.75 8.51 -3.96
CA ALA A 42 0.80 7.53 -3.42
C ALA A 42 -0.36 7.25 -4.39
N GLN A 43 -0.95 8.30 -4.95
CA GLN A 43 -2.05 8.21 -5.92
C GLN A 43 -1.61 7.54 -7.22
N ARG A 44 -0.49 8.01 -7.78
CA ARG A 44 0.08 7.45 -9.02
C ARG A 44 0.34 5.96 -8.87
N GLU A 45 1.05 5.55 -7.83
CA GLU A 45 1.43 4.14 -7.64
C GLU A 45 0.22 3.25 -7.40
N LEU A 46 -0.79 3.71 -6.64
CA LEU A 46 -2.04 2.96 -6.48
C LEU A 46 -2.72 2.70 -7.83
N GLN A 47 -2.84 3.75 -8.65
CA GLN A 47 -3.44 3.67 -9.99
C GLN A 47 -2.61 2.78 -10.92
N GLU A 48 -1.30 2.95 -10.97
CA GLU A 48 -0.38 2.20 -11.83
C GLU A 48 -0.32 0.71 -11.47
N GLU A 49 -0.34 0.36 -10.18
CA GLU A 49 -0.20 -1.03 -9.73
C GLU A 49 -1.53 -1.80 -9.76
N THR A 50 -2.66 -1.12 -9.58
CA THR A 50 -3.96 -1.77 -9.30
C THR A 50 -5.12 -1.30 -10.17
N GLY A 51 -4.97 -0.16 -10.85
CA GLY A 51 -6.04 0.52 -11.58
C GLY A 51 -7.04 1.28 -10.70
N LEU A 52 -6.91 1.23 -9.38
CA LEU A 52 -7.80 1.94 -8.48
C LEU A 52 -7.49 3.43 -8.45
N GLU A 53 -8.55 4.22 -8.44
CA GLU A 53 -8.49 5.66 -8.18
C GLU A 53 -8.95 5.93 -6.75
N SER A 54 -8.30 6.90 -6.10
CA SER A 54 -8.66 7.34 -4.76
C SER A 54 -9.36 8.70 -4.80
N ASP A 55 -10.49 8.82 -4.12
CA ASP A 55 -11.16 10.11 -3.91
C ASP A 55 -10.41 10.98 -2.90
N ASP A 56 -9.78 10.34 -1.90
CA ASP A 56 -9.03 11.01 -0.85
C ASP A 56 -7.83 10.17 -0.38
N MET A 57 -6.81 10.87 0.13
CA MET A 57 -5.57 10.31 0.65
C MET A 57 -5.25 10.91 2.01
N LEU A 58 -5.59 10.19 3.08
CA LEU A 58 -5.33 10.60 4.44
C LEU A 58 -3.91 10.18 4.86
N TYR A 59 -3.07 11.16 5.18
CA TYR A 59 -1.76 10.86 5.75
C TYR A 59 -1.89 10.29 7.18
N LEU A 60 -1.37 9.08 7.40
CA LEU A 60 -1.47 8.39 8.68
C LEU A 60 -0.23 8.56 9.55
N MET A 61 0.95 8.29 8.99
CA MET A 61 2.21 8.23 9.73
C MET A 61 3.43 8.17 8.81
N GLU A 62 4.59 8.45 9.40
CA GLU A 62 5.90 8.12 8.84
C GLU A 62 6.47 6.91 9.58
N MET A 63 7.11 5.98 8.86
CA MET A 63 7.84 4.88 9.47
C MET A 63 9.16 4.60 8.75
N GLU A 64 10.24 4.53 9.51
CA GLU A 64 11.55 4.17 9.00
C GLU A 64 11.83 2.68 9.25
N THR A 65 12.11 1.94 8.18
CA THR A 65 12.50 0.53 8.25
C THR A 65 13.55 0.20 7.20
N ALA A 66 14.58 -0.56 7.58
CA ALA A 66 15.62 -1.06 6.67
C ALA A 66 16.20 0.02 5.71
N GLY A 67 16.43 1.25 6.21
CA GLY A 67 16.98 2.36 5.42
C GLY A 67 16.01 3.04 4.45
N THR A 68 14.72 2.72 4.55
CA THR A 68 13.62 3.32 3.79
C THR A 68 12.66 4.02 4.74
N ARG A 69 12.31 5.26 4.41
CA ARG A 69 11.28 6.05 5.07
C ARG A 69 9.99 5.93 4.28
N HIS A 70 8.98 5.36 4.91
CA HIS A 70 7.64 5.20 4.36
C HIS A 70 6.74 6.31 4.87
N HIS A 71 6.16 7.08 3.97
CA HIS A 71 5.00 7.92 4.26
C HIS A 71 3.76 7.10 3.94
N VAL A 72 2.98 6.79 4.98
CA VAL A 72 1.84 5.89 4.88
C VAL A 72 0.56 6.70 4.77
N TYR A 73 -0.22 6.40 3.75
CA TYR A 73 -1.53 6.99 3.48
C TYR A 73 -2.61 5.93 3.56
N GLU A 74 -3.78 6.33 4.02
CA GLU A 74 -5.03 5.58 3.83
C GLU A 74 -5.76 6.18 2.64
N ALA A 75 -6.10 5.35 1.66
CA ALA A 75 -6.83 5.76 0.48
C ALA A 75 -8.30 5.37 0.62
N SER A 76 -9.19 6.34 0.39
CA SER A 76 -10.59 6.05 0.07
C SER A 76 -10.69 5.74 -1.41
N VAL A 77 -10.90 4.47 -1.75
CA VAL A 77 -10.94 4.00 -3.14
C VAL A 77 -12.36 3.83 -3.66
N VAL A 78 -12.55 4.17 -4.93
CA VAL A 78 -13.80 3.96 -5.65
C VAL A 78 -13.72 2.63 -6.39
N ASN A 79 -14.86 1.93 -6.55
CA ASN A 79 -14.98 0.70 -7.34
C ASN A 79 -13.95 -0.38 -6.97
N LEU A 80 -13.95 -0.82 -5.72
CA LEU A 80 -13.05 -1.84 -5.15
C LEU A 80 -12.93 -3.13 -5.99
N ASP A 81 -14.03 -3.52 -6.66
CA ASP A 81 -14.13 -4.71 -7.50
C ASP A 81 -13.32 -4.59 -8.82
N GLU A 82 -12.85 -3.40 -9.17
CA GLU A 82 -12.03 -3.16 -10.36
C GLU A 82 -10.53 -3.36 -10.13
N ALA A 83 -10.12 -3.58 -8.87
CA ALA A 83 -8.73 -3.83 -8.52
C ALA A 83 -8.17 -5.01 -9.32
N ARG A 84 -7.14 -4.74 -10.13
CA ARG A 84 -6.51 -5.74 -10.98
C ARG A 84 -5.00 -5.49 -11.08
N PRO A 85 -4.17 -6.53 -11.15
CA PRO A 85 -2.73 -6.33 -11.26
C PRO A 85 -2.41 -5.63 -12.58
N GLN A 86 -1.61 -4.57 -12.52
CA GLN A 86 -1.15 -3.81 -13.68
C GLN A 86 0.37 -3.60 -13.64
N ASN A 87 0.94 -3.20 -14.78
CA ASN A 87 2.36 -2.93 -14.96
C ASN A 87 3.24 -4.10 -14.48
N GLU A 88 4.06 -3.89 -13.45
CA GLU A 88 4.96 -4.91 -12.92
C GLU A 88 4.34 -5.80 -11.83
N ILE A 89 3.10 -5.52 -11.42
CA ILE A 89 2.36 -6.33 -10.46
C ILE A 89 1.86 -7.59 -11.15
N PHE A 90 2.14 -8.72 -10.53
CA PHE A 90 1.68 -10.03 -10.98
C PHE A 90 0.30 -10.37 -10.44
N ASP A 91 -0.03 -9.89 -9.25
CA ASP A 91 -1.24 -10.27 -8.53
C ASP A 91 -1.60 -9.20 -7.49
N CYS A 92 -2.91 -8.99 -7.30
CA CYS A 92 -3.45 -8.13 -6.25
C CYS A 92 -4.60 -8.84 -5.53
N ILE A 93 -4.65 -8.74 -4.20
CA ILE A 93 -5.66 -9.41 -3.39
C ILE A 93 -6.19 -8.48 -2.30
N TRP A 94 -7.47 -8.65 -2.00
CA TRP A 94 -8.07 -8.18 -0.75
C TRP A 94 -7.86 -9.25 0.30
N PHE A 95 -6.99 -8.99 1.28
CA PHE A 95 -6.60 -9.96 2.28
C PHE A 95 -7.18 -9.62 3.66
N PRO A 96 -7.74 -10.59 4.41
CA PRO A 96 -8.33 -10.32 5.72
C PRO A 96 -7.31 -9.70 6.69
N LEU A 97 -7.65 -8.54 7.23
CA LEU A 97 -6.80 -7.72 8.09
C LEU A 97 -6.44 -8.46 9.39
N ASP A 98 -7.33 -9.30 9.91
CA ASP A 98 -7.09 -10.13 11.10
C ASP A 98 -6.12 -11.32 10.83
N ALA A 99 -6.03 -11.78 9.58
CA ALA A 99 -5.17 -12.88 9.16
C ALA A 99 -3.74 -12.46 8.79
N VAL A 100 -3.38 -11.17 8.90
CA VAL A 100 -2.09 -10.61 8.40
C VAL A 100 -0.85 -11.23 9.02
N HIS A 101 -0.98 -11.92 10.14
CA HIS A 101 0.08 -12.71 10.75
C HIS A 101 0.50 -13.93 9.90
N ASN A 102 -0.37 -14.41 9.01
CA ASN A 102 -0.10 -15.50 8.06
C ASN A 102 0.40 -15.00 6.70
N LEU A 103 0.50 -13.68 6.52
CA LEU A 103 0.91 -13.09 5.26
C LEU A 103 2.42 -13.28 5.03
N ASN A 104 2.78 -13.87 3.90
CA ASN A 104 4.17 -13.89 3.46
C ASN A 104 4.59 -12.49 2.96
N THR A 105 5.06 -11.65 3.89
CA THR A 105 5.41 -10.24 3.65
C THR A 105 6.74 -9.84 4.30
N SER A 106 7.13 -8.58 4.13
CA SER A 106 8.28 -7.98 4.80
C SER A 106 7.94 -7.49 6.21
N ASP A 107 8.95 -7.42 7.09
CA ASP A 107 8.78 -6.83 8.43
C ASP A 107 8.30 -5.38 8.37
N ALA A 108 8.70 -4.63 7.34
CA ALA A 108 8.25 -3.27 7.11
C ALA A 108 6.73 -3.22 6.91
N THR A 109 6.23 -3.97 5.94
CA THR A 109 4.81 -4.10 5.63
C THR A 109 4.00 -4.56 6.85
N LEU A 110 4.47 -5.61 7.54
CA LEU A 110 3.78 -6.12 8.71
C LEU A 110 3.72 -5.10 9.86
N ARG A 111 4.78 -4.30 10.05
CA ARG A 111 4.79 -3.20 11.03
C ARG A 111 3.82 -2.08 10.66
N ILE A 112 3.74 -1.71 9.37
CA ILE A 112 2.78 -0.69 8.89
C ILE A 112 1.36 -1.14 9.20
N ILE A 113 1.00 -2.35 8.77
CA ILE A 113 -0.33 -2.91 8.95
C ILE A 113 -0.69 -2.99 10.44
N ARG A 114 0.22 -3.48 11.29
CA ARG A 114 -0.02 -3.56 12.75
C ARG A 114 -0.19 -2.19 13.40
N ALA A 115 0.53 -1.18 12.94
CA ALA A 115 0.36 0.18 13.46
C ALA A 115 -0.98 0.78 13.02
N PHE A 116 -1.42 0.50 11.80
CA PHE A 116 -2.75 0.85 11.32
C PHE A 116 -3.87 0.17 12.11
N GLN A 117 -3.78 -1.14 12.37
CA GLN A 117 -4.76 -1.89 13.16
C GLN A 117 -5.01 -1.34 14.58
N ARG A 118 -4.03 -0.66 15.18
CA ARG A 118 -4.16 -0.08 16.53
C ARG A 118 -4.95 1.23 16.55
N ARG A 119 -5.28 1.78 15.37
CA ARG A 119 -6.03 3.03 15.22
C ARG A 119 -7.54 2.79 15.03
N LEU A 120 -7.91 1.58 14.63
CA LEU A 120 -9.28 1.08 14.53
C LEU A 120 -9.78 0.63 15.91
#